data_AF-A0A8A5R8J3-F1
#
_entry.id   AF-A0A8A5R8J3-F1
#
_cell.length_a   1.000
_cell.length_b   1.000
_cell.length_c   1.000
_cell.angle_alpha   90.00
_cell.angle_beta   90.00
_cell.angle_gamma   90.00
#
_symmetry.space_group_name_H-M   'P 1'
#
loop_
_entity.id
_entity.type
_entity.pdbx_description
1 polymer ?
#
loop_
_entity_poly.entity_id
_entity_poly.type
_entity_poly.pdbx_seq_one_letter_code
_entity_poly.pdbx_strand_id
1 'polypeptide(L)'
;MIFLIILILIVAIALPSINQNIRSTLYVRISPIIFIYAGALAFNAYYIQPIGSGIGIYSGLFQVTTINPFFDGILEQPLILSSFFIKNNNNKKNLRSKILYNIKAGWEIPVLPEHITRLDNNFYIRIFKVIGGISVFIIISGIGSKLNKVYFYIIFTISMLFIIYKIVLGFYALKQWIHNLRTGKFIVRNSPLDLIGTILRGGVASIKATAKFTVGTGMTYALCHELDEILESDGKEPFFVPHMREILRKTGIEGPAKSFMTQIGIKDAVIEPEVLDSHITSMSVEDQALFEKCTGNKWSDYVEAHKTAKDIKNGTIKASVSSHFDKNDPFNLKKK
;
A
#
# COMPACT_ATOMS: atom_id res chain seq x y z
N MET A 1 10.39 6.96 12.57
CA MET A 1 9.96 7.94 13.62
C MET A 1 9.82 7.29 15.00
N ILE A 2 9.19 6.11 15.12
CA ILE A 2 9.01 5.38 16.39
C ILE A 2 10.31 5.19 17.18
N PHE A 3 11.38 4.72 16.53
CA PHE A 3 12.70 4.56 17.16
C PHE A 3 13.23 5.87 17.77
N LEU A 4 13.09 6.98 17.05
CA LEU A 4 13.53 8.31 17.48
C LEU A 4 12.72 8.81 18.69
N ILE A 5 11.42 8.52 18.70
CA ILE A 5 10.51 8.84 19.82
C ILE A 5 10.87 8.03 21.07
N ILE A 6 11.14 6.73 20.91
CA ILE A 6 11.59 5.86 22.00
C ILE A 6 12.91 6.38 22.56
N LEU A 7 13.86 6.73 21.69
CA LEU A 7 15.15 7.28 22.10
C LEU A 7 15.00 8.59 22.88
N ILE A 8 14.19 9.53 22.37
CA ILE A 8 13.90 10.81 23.05
C ILE A 8 13.25 10.57 24.42
N LEU A 9 12.29 9.64 24.52
CA LEU A 9 11.62 9.31 25.79
C LEU A 9 12.58 8.66 26.80
N ILE A 10 13.45 7.75 26.36
CA ILE A 10 14.47 7.13 27.21
C ILE A 10 15.45 8.20 27.73
N VAL A 11 15.94 9.05 26.85
CA VAL A 11 16.87 10.15 27.19
C VAL A 11 16.21 11.13 28.16
N ALA A 12 14.94 11.50 27.94
CA ALA A 12 14.21 12.41 28.82
C ALA A 12 13.97 11.82 30.22
N ILE A 13 13.72 10.51 30.32
CA ILE A 13 13.60 9.82 31.61
C ILE A 13 14.95 9.67 32.31
N ALA A 14 16.04 9.47 31.55
CA ALA A 14 17.37 9.26 32.10
C ALA A 14 18.06 10.55 32.56
N LEU A 15 17.76 11.70 31.93
CA LEU A 15 18.37 12.99 32.30
C LEU A 15 17.80 13.54 33.62
N PRO A 16 18.64 13.72 34.66
CA PRO A 16 18.18 14.19 35.98
C PRO A 16 17.51 15.56 35.93
N SER A 17 18.02 16.47 35.09
CA SER A 17 17.47 17.83 34.94
C SER A 17 16.03 17.87 34.40
N ILE A 18 15.62 16.84 33.65
CA ILE A 18 14.29 16.74 33.04
C ILE A 18 13.37 15.86 33.92
N ASN A 19 13.87 14.72 34.40
CA ASN A 19 13.10 13.80 35.23
C ASN A 19 12.73 14.36 36.61
N GLN A 20 13.53 15.27 37.18
CA GLN A 20 13.19 15.95 38.45
C GLN A 20 12.04 16.95 38.29
N ASN A 21 11.86 17.53 37.09
CA ASN A 21 10.84 18.55 36.84
C ASN A 21 9.53 17.98 36.26
N ILE A 22 9.58 16.80 35.65
CA ILE A 22 8.43 16.19 34.97
C ILE A 22 8.01 14.91 35.72
N ARG A 23 6.81 14.92 36.31
CA ARG A 23 6.26 13.72 36.96
C ARG A 23 6.09 12.58 35.94
N SER A 24 6.34 11.34 36.36
CA SER A 24 6.16 10.12 35.55
C SER A 24 4.81 10.04 34.81
N THR A 25 3.74 10.57 35.40
CA THR A 25 2.41 10.66 34.78
C THR A 25 2.33 11.56 33.55
N LEU A 26 3.18 12.59 33.44
CA LEU A 26 3.24 13.46 32.27
C LEU A 26 3.92 12.78 31.09
N TYR A 27 4.95 11.94 31.31
CA TYR A 27 5.56 11.16 30.24
C TYR A 27 4.57 10.22 29.55
N VAL A 28 3.70 9.57 30.35
CA VAL A 28 2.63 8.70 29.84
C VAL A 28 1.60 9.47 29.02
N ARG A 29 1.41 10.78 29.26
CA ARG A 29 0.49 11.64 28.49
C ARG A 29 1.15 12.27 27.26
N ILE A 30 2.43 12.61 27.34
CA ILE A 30 3.19 13.21 26.24
C ILE A 30 3.48 12.16 25.17
N SER A 31 3.77 10.91 25.55
CA SER A 31 4.03 9.81 24.62
C SER A 31 2.92 9.64 23.55
N PRO A 32 1.63 9.48 23.88
CA PRO A 32 0.59 9.35 22.87
C PRO A 32 0.42 10.59 21.99
N ILE A 33 0.67 11.80 22.50
CA ILE A 33 0.62 13.02 21.68
C ILE A 33 1.70 12.97 20.62
N ILE A 34 2.93 12.59 20.99
CA ILE A 34 4.05 12.45 20.06
C ILE A 34 3.79 11.32 19.06
N PHE A 35 3.20 10.21 19.50
CA PHE A 35 2.86 9.08 18.64
C PHE A 35 1.70 9.38 17.67
N ILE A 36 0.67 10.14 18.08
CA ILE A 36 -0.39 10.64 17.18
C ILE A 36 0.23 11.59 16.15
N TYR A 37 1.11 12.49 16.57
CA TYR A 37 1.78 13.42 15.67
C TYR A 37 2.69 12.67 14.68
N ALA A 38 3.37 11.62 15.13
CA ALA A 38 4.17 10.75 14.27
C ALA A 38 3.33 9.95 13.28
N GLY A 39 2.16 9.46 13.69
CA GLY A 39 1.19 8.81 12.79
C GLY A 39 0.62 9.79 11.76
N ALA A 40 0.32 11.03 12.17
CA ALA A 40 -0.09 12.10 11.27
C ALA A 40 1.02 12.44 10.26
N LEU A 41 2.28 12.53 10.71
CA LEU A 41 3.43 12.75 9.83
C LEU A 41 3.71 11.55 8.92
N ALA A 42 3.43 10.32 9.37
CA ALA A 42 3.58 9.11 8.58
C ALA A 42 2.63 9.10 7.37
N PHE A 43 1.49 9.81 7.44
CA PHE A 43 0.65 10.02 6.26
C PHE A 43 1.35 10.80 5.15
N ASN A 44 2.37 11.62 5.47
CA ASN A 44 3.16 12.28 4.44
C ASN A 44 3.95 11.28 3.59
N ALA A 45 4.20 10.07 4.10
CA ALA A 45 4.83 9.01 3.32
C ALA A 45 3.92 8.48 2.19
N TYR A 46 2.60 8.64 2.27
CA TYR A 46 1.71 8.27 1.15
C TYR A 46 1.96 9.12 -0.11
N TYR A 47 2.56 10.30 0.03
CA TYR A 47 2.93 11.14 -1.11
C TYR A 47 4.26 10.72 -1.76
N ILE A 48 4.97 9.74 -1.20
CA ILE A 48 6.23 9.23 -1.74
C ILE A 48 5.91 8.09 -2.72
N GLN A 49 5.87 8.42 -4.02
CA GLN A 49 5.60 7.52 -5.16
C GLN A 49 6.19 6.10 -5.06
N PRO A 50 7.47 5.89 -4.72
CA PRO A 50 8.05 4.53 -4.73
C PRO A 50 7.48 3.58 -3.66
N ILE A 51 6.74 4.06 -2.65
CA ILE A 51 6.09 3.20 -1.65
C ILE A 51 4.94 2.38 -2.26
N GLY A 52 4.34 2.83 -3.37
CA GLY A 52 3.30 2.09 -4.09
C GLY A 52 3.80 0.83 -4.79
N SER A 53 5.07 0.80 -5.21
CA SER A 53 5.70 -0.36 -5.87
C SER A 53 6.46 -1.28 -4.91
N GLY A 54 6.56 -0.91 -3.63
CA GLY A 54 7.40 -1.61 -2.66
C GLY A 54 8.84 -1.12 -2.70
N ILE A 55 9.29 -0.42 -1.66
CA ILE A 55 10.69 -0.02 -1.50
C ILE A 55 11.38 -1.04 -0.60
N GLY A 56 12.41 -1.72 -1.11
CA GLY A 56 13.33 -2.49 -0.30
C GLY A 56 14.27 -1.55 0.46
N ILE A 57 14.15 -1.51 1.79
CA ILE A 57 15.06 -0.77 2.67
C ILE A 57 16.07 -1.78 3.25
N TYR A 58 17.33 -1.35 3.42
CA TYR A 58 18.45 -2.19 3.88
C TYR A 58 18.71 -3.39 2.95
N SER A 59 18.89 -3.11 1.65
CA SER A 59 19.18 -4.14 0.64
C SER A 59 18.08 -5.22 0.51
N GLY A 60 16.82 -4.84 0.73
CA GLY A 60 15.67 -5.74 0.61
C GLY A 60 15.27 -6.46 1.90
N LEU A 61 15.96 -6.22 3.03
CA LEU A 61 15.60 -6.84 4.32
C LEU A 61 14.20 -6.44 4.81
N PHE A 62 13.74 -5.23 4.45
CA PHE A 62 12.40 -4.75 4.75
C PHE A 62 11.76 -4.16 3.52
N GLN A 63 10.61 -4.69 3.11
CA GLN A 63 9.84 -4.16 1.99
C GLN A 63 8.72 -3.26 2.49
N VAL A 64 8.73 -2.00 2.05
CA VAL A 64 7.71 -1.00 2.41
C VAL A 64 6.78 -0.79 1.22
N THR A 65 5.60 -1.40 1.29
CA THR A 65 4.52 -1.20 0.30
C THR A 65 3.45 -0.27 0.86
N THR A 66 2.56 0.27 0.02
CA THR A 66 1.39 1.08 0.41
C THR A 66 0.45 0.39 1.42
N ILE A 67 0.53 -0.93 1.55
CA ILE A 67 -0.23 -1.72 2.52
C ILE A 67 0.36 -1.54 3.93
N ASN A 68 1.68 -1.39 4.07
CA ASN A 68 2.33 -1.29 5.39
C ASN A 68 1.95 -0.01 6.16
N PRO A 69 2.02 1.22 5.59
CA PRO A 69 1.56 2.42 6.27
C PRO A 69 0.05 2.41 6.59
N PHE A 70 -0.75 1.67 5.81
CA PHE A 70 -2.19 1.50 6.04
C PHE A 70 -2.46 0.60 7.24
N PHE A 71 -1.76 -0.53 7.31
CA PHE A 71 -1.80 -1.41 8.48
C PHE A 71 -1.24 -0.72 9.72
N ASP A 72 -0.11 -0.01 9.63
CA ASP A 72 0.49 0.71 10.75
C ASP A 72 -0.44 1.85 11.23
N GLY A 73 -1.04 2.61 10.32
CA GLY A 73 -1.97 3.69 10.66
C GLY A 73 -3.26 3.21 11.33
N ILE A 74 -3.82 2.06 10.88
CA ILE A 74 -5.06 1.50 11.44
C ILE A 74 -4.80 0.70 12.72
N LEU A 75 -3.64 0.07 12.88
CA LEU A 75 -3.31 -0.74 14.05
C LEU A 75 -2.79 0.12 15.21
N GLU A 76 -1.93 1.10 14.92
CA GLU A 76 -1.27 1.89 15.97
C GLU A 76 -2.15 3.04 16.49
N GLN A 77 -2.88 3.75 15.65
CA GLN A 77 -3.63 4.95 16.09
C GLN A 77 -4.75 4.67 17.10
N PRO A 78 -5.56 3.59 16.96
CA PRO A 78 -6.53 3.22 18.00
C PRO A 78 -5.86 2.74 19.29
N LEU A 79 -4.68 2.10 19.18
CA LEU A 79 -3.86 1.66 20.32
C LEU A 79 -3.33 2.88 21.11
N ILE A 80 -2.90 3.92 20.41
CA ILE A 80 -2.36 5.16 20.99
C ILE A 80 -3.49 6.05 21.55
N LEU A 81 -4.64 6.16 20.88
CA LEU A 81 -5.79 6.91 21.42
C LEU A 81 -6.28 6.30 22.74
N SER A 82 -6.19 4.97 22.86
CA SER A 82 -6.59 4.27 24.07
C SER A 82 -5.62 4.49 25.24
N SER A 83 -4.33 4.78 24.97
CA SER A 83 -3.34 5.07 26.01
C SER A 83 -3.49 6.47 26.62
N PHE A 84 -4.22 7.37 25.97
CA PHE A 84 -4.58 8.70 26.51
C PHE A 84 -5.46 8.63 27.78
N PHE A 85 -6.12 7.50 28.03
CA PHE A 85 -7.00 7.27 29.19
C PHE A 85 -6.36 6.45 30.33
N ILE A 86 -5.02 6.30 30.34
CA ILE A 86 -4.30 5.51 31.35
C ILE A 86 -4.36 6.15 32.74
N LYS A 87 -5.03 5.46 33.68
CA LYS A 87 -4.74 5.54 35.11
C LYS A 87 -4.27 4.15 35.57
N ASN A 88 -3.00 4.08 35.95
CA ASN A 88 -2.33 2.85 36.35
C ASN A 88 -3.00 2.27 37.61
N ASN A 89 -3.43 1.00 37.58
CA ASN A 89 -3.75 0.29 38.82
C ASN A 89 -3.51 -1.21 38.72
N ASN A 90 -2.71 -1.71 39.66
CA ASN A 90 -2.32 -3.11 39.81
C ASN A 90 -3.47 -3.90 40.43
N ASN A 91 -4.13 -4.77 39.67
CA ASN A 91 -5.05 -5.75 40.23
C ASN A 91 -4.76 -7.17 39.72
N LYS A 92 -4.37 -8.04 40.67
CA LYS A 92 -3.98 -9.45 40.52
C LYS A 92 -5.17 -10.34 40.15
N LYS A 93 -5.57 -10.35 38.87
CA LYS A 93 -6.15 -11.55 38.24
C LYS A 93 -5.06 -12.18 37.36
N ASN A 94 -5.05 -13.50 37.22
CA ASN A 94 -4.07 -14.22 36.40
C ASN A 94 -4.01 -13.59 35.00
N LEU A 95 -2.91 -12.93 34.64
CA LEU A 95 -2.80 -12.06 33.46
C LEU A 95 -3.24 -12.78 32.17
N ARG A 96 -2.92 -14.07 32.05
CA ARG A 96 -3.31 -14.92 30.92
C ARG A 96 -4.82 -15.08 30.78
N SER A 97 -5.56 -15.31 31.87
CA SER A 97 -7.03 -15.49 31.78
C SER A 97 -7.73 -14.17 31.43
N LYS A 98 -7.19 -13.04 31.88
CA LYS A 98 -7.63 -11.70 31.44
C LYS A 98 -7.40 -11.48 29.95
N ILE A 99 -6.23 -11.81 29.44
CA ILE A 99 -5.92 -11.67 28.01
C ILE A 99 -6.87 -12.55 27.18
N LEU A 100 -6.97 -13.85 27.51
CA LEU A 100 -7.84 -14.80 26.80
C LEU A 100 -9.31 -14.37 26.82
N TYR A 101 -9.80 -13.89 27.97
CA TYR A 101 -11.17 -13.39 28.09
C TYR A 101 -11.42 -12.19 27.18
N ASN A 102 -10.51 -11.21 27.15
CA ASN A 102 -10.68 -10.00 26.34
C ASN A 102 -10.52 -10.28 24.85
N ILE A 103 -9.64 -11.21 24.46
CA ILE A 103 -9.54 -11.71 23.09
C ILE A 103 -10.86 -12.36 22.68
N LYS A 104 -11.35 -13.32 23.49
CA LYS A 104 -12.63 -14.01 23.21
C LYS A 104 -13.78 -13.01 23.10
N ALA A 105 -13.87 -12.07 24.03
CA ALA A 105 -14.93 -11.07 24.01
C ALA A 105 -14.80 -10.09 22.84
N GLY A 106 -13.60 -9.73 22.40
CA GLY A 106 -13.38 -8.95 21.18
C GLY A 106 -13.78 -9.74 19.93
N TRP A 107 -13.49 -11.03 19.92
CA TRP A 107 -13.89 -11.93 18.84
C TRP A 107 -15.40 -12.13 18.77
N GLU A 108 -16.12 -12.05 19.89
CA GLU A 108 -17.59 -12.18 19.93
C GLU A 108 -18.32 -10.91 19.47
N ILE A 109 -17.62 -9.76 19.34
CA ILE A 109 -18.26 -8.52 18.87
C ILE A 109 -18.82 -8.73 17.45
N PRO A 110 -20.10 -8.37 17.22
CA PRO A 110 -20.70 -8.48 15.90
C PRO A 110 -20.06 -7.46 14.95
N VAL A 111 -19.53 -7.97 13.85
CA VAL A 111 -18.93 -7.18 12.77
C VAL A 111 -20.01 -6.58 11.87
N LEU A 112 -21.13 -7.28 11.71
CA LEU A 112 -22.25 -6.87 10.87
C LEU A 112 -23.50 -6.66 11.73
N PRO A 113 -24.42 -5.78 11.31
CA PRO A 113 -25.73 -5.69 11.93
C PRO A 113 -26.50 -7.01 11.83
N GLU A 114 -27.44 -7.25 12.75
CA GLU A 114 -28.20 -8.49 12.84
C GLU A 114 -29.00 -8.79 11.55
N HIS A 115 -29.68 -7.78 11.01
CA HIS A 115 -30.46 -7.94 9.77
C HIS A 115 -29.58 -8.30 8.55
N ILE A 116 -28.37 -7.76 8.47
CA ILE A 116 -27.40 -8.10 7.42
C ILE A 116 -26.82 -9.50 7.65
N THR A 117 -26.59 -9.88 8.90
CA THR A 117 -26.12 -11.22 9.26
C THR A 117 -27.12 -12.30 8.86
N ARG A 118 -28.43 -12.04 9.02
CA ARG A 118 -29.50 -12.93 8.54
C ARG A 118 -29.50 -13.06 7.02
N LEU A 119 -29.30 -11.95 6.30
CA LEU A 119 -29.19 -11.96 4.85
C LEU A 119 -27.94 -12.72 4.38
N ASP A 120 -26.76 -12.46 4.96
CA ASP A 120 -25.49 -13.09 4.60
C ASP A 120 -25.48 -14.62 4.90
N ASN A 121 -26.30 -15.06 5.84
CA ASN A 121 -26.50 -16.47 6.18
C ASN A 121 -27.57 -17.18 5.36
N ASN A 122 -28.33 -16.47 4.53
CA ASN A 122 -29.32 -17.08 3.64
C ASN A 122 -28.62 -18.07 2.68
N PHE A 123 -29.26 -19.22 2.46
CA PHE A 123 -28.76 -20.28 1.58
C PHE A 123 -28.41 -19.78 0.17
N TYR A 124 -29.26 -18.95 -0.44
CA TYR A 124 -29.01 -18.39 -1.77
C TYR A 124 -27.79 -17.48 -1.80
N ILE A 125 -27.60 -16.67 -0.76
CA ILE A 125 -26.44 -15.78 -0.63
C ILE A 125 -25.16 -16.58 -0.40
N ARG A 126 -25.23 -17.72 0.31
CA ARG A 126 -24.09 -18.63 0.44
C ARG A 126 -23.66 -19.22 -0.89
N ILE A 127 -24.61 -19.72 -1.69
CA ILE A 127 -24.33 -20.21 -3.05
C ILE A 127 -23.74 -19.09 -3.91
N PHE A 128 -24.37 -17.90 -3.88
CA PHE A 128 -23.89 -16.73 -4.62
C PHE A 128 -22.46 -16.33 -4.22
N LYS A 129 -22.09 -16.42 -2.94
CA LYS A 129 -20.73 -16.14 -2.48
C LYS A 129 -19.70 -17.12 -3.05
N VAL A 130 -20.05 -18.40 -3.13
CA VAL A 130 -19.17 -19.43 -3.69
C VAL A 130 -19.02 -19.23 -5.20
N ILE A 131 -20.13 -19.12 -5.93
CA ILE A 131 -20.13 -18.92 -7.38
C ILE A 131 -19.44 -17.60 -7.74
N GLY A 132 -19.76 -16.52 -7.02
CA GLY A 132 -19.15 -15.20 -7.20
C GLY A 132 -17.65 -15.20 -6.93
N GLY A 133 -17.20 -15.88 -5.87
CA GLY A 133 -15.78 -16.04 -5.57
C GLY A 133 -15.03 -16.82 -6.68
N ILE A 134 -15.60 -17.93 -7.15
CA ILE A 134 -15.05 -18.70 -8.27
C ILE A 134 -15.02 -17.85 -9.54
N SER A 135 -16.07 -17.09 -9.80
CA SER A 135 -16.16 -16.23 -10.99
C SER A 135 -15.09 -15.15 -10.98
N VAL A 136 -14.87 -14.49 -9.84
CA VAL A 136 -13.80 -13.49 -9.68
C VAL A 136 -12.44 -14.13 -9.89
N PHE A 137 -12.21 -15.32 -9.32
CA PHE A 137 -10.97 -16.06 -9.53
C PHE A 137 -10.73 -16.40 -11.01
N ILE A 138 -11.74 -16.86 -11.74
CA ILE A 138 -11.63 -17.18 -13.18
C ILE A 138 -11.30 -15.93 -14.02
N ILE A 139 -11.87 -14.77 -13.67
CA ILE A 139 -11.58 -13.51 -14.36
C ILE A 139 -10.15 -13.04 -14.05
N ILE A 140 -9.74 -13.05 -12.79
CA ILE A 140 -8.41 -12.57 -12.36
C ILE A 140 -7.30 -13.49 -12.87
N SER A 141 -7.50 -14.81 -12.82
CA SER A 141 -6.54 -15.80 -13.33
C SER A 141 -6.39 -15.78 -14.86
N GLY A 142 -7.17 -14.97 -15.59
CA GLY A 142 -7.13 -14.93 -17.05
C GLY A 142 -7.75 -16.14 -17.74
N ILE A 143 -8.11 -17.20 -16.99
CA ILE A 143 -8.75 -18.42 -17.53
C ILE A 143 -10.03 -18.06 -18.28
N GLY A 144 -10.77 -17.06 -17.79
CA GLY A 144 -12.00 -16.57 -18.43
C GLY A 144 -11.79 -16.15 -19.90
N SER A 145 -10.61 -15.64 -20.27
CA SER A 145 -10.33 -15.20 -21.64
C SER A 145 -10.28 -16.33 -22.67
N LYS A 146 -10.05 -17.57 -22.21
CA LYS A 146 -10.02 -18.78 -23.05
C LYS A 146 -11.41 -19.40 -23.24
N LEU A 147 -12.42 -18.94 -22.49
CA LEU A 147 -13.79 -19.43 -22.60
C LEU A 147 -14.51 -18.80 -23.79
N ASN A 148 -15.60 -19.44 -24.24
CA ASN A 148 -16.50 -18.84 -25.23
C ASN A 148 -16.99 -17.47 -24.73
N LYS A 149 -17.08 -16.48 -25.63
CA LYS A 149 -17.52 -15.10 -25.34
C LYS A 149 -18.77 -15.04 -24.47
N VAL A 150 -19.75 -15.90 -24.74
CA VAL A 150 -21.00 -15.96 -23.96
C VAL A 150 -20.73 -16.31 -22.49
N TYR A 151 -19.94 -17.37 -22.23
CA TYR A 151 -19.59 -17.77 -20.87
C TYR A 151 -18.73 -16.73 -20.17
N PHE A 152 -17.80 -16.10 -20.89
CA PHE A 152 -16.99 -15.00 -20.35
C PHE A 152 -17.88 -13.86 -19.83
N TYR A 153 -18.84 -13.40 -20.62
CA TYR A 153 -19.74 -12.33 -20.19
C TYR A 153 -20.61 -12.72 -18.98
N ILE A 154 -21.12 -13.96 -18.94
CA ILE A 154 -21.89 -14.45 -17.80
C ILE A 154 -21.04 -14.44 -16.51
N ILE A 155 -19.84 -15.00 -16.58
CA ILE A 155 -18.90 -15.06 -15.45
C ILE A 155 -18.52 -13.64 -15.03
N PHE A 156 -18.25 -12.75 -15.98
CA PHE A 156 -17.92 -11.35 -15.71
C PHE A 156 -19.06 -10.61 -14.99
N THR A 157 -20.30 -10.78 -15.44
CA THR A 157 -21.48 -10.17 -14.79
C THR A 157 -21.65 -10.69 -13.36
N ILE A 158 -21.52 -12.00 -13.14
CA ILE A 158 -21.61 -12.60 -11.79
C ILE A 158 -20.50 -12.06 -10.89
N SER A 159 -19.27 -11.95 -11.39
CA SER A 159 -18.14 -11.35 -10.68
C SER A 159 -18.41 -9.91 -10.26
N MET A 160 -18.95 -9.08 -11.17
CA MET A 160 -19.30 -7.68 -10.87
C MET A 160 -20.38 -7.59 -9.78
N LEU A 161 -21.45 -8.39 -9.88
CA LEU A 161 -22.48 -8.44 -8.83
C LEU A 161 -21.90 -8.86 -7.48
N PHE A 162 -20.96 -9.82 -7.48
CA PHE A 162 -20.31 -10.28 -6.26
C PHE A 162 -19.40 -9.22 -5.64
N ILE A 163 -18.67 -8.45 -6.46
CA ILE A 163 -17.86 -7.32 -6.00
C ILE A 163 -18.76 -6.23 -5.38
N ILE A 164 -19.87 -5.87 -6.04
CA ILE A 164 -20.85 -4.92 -5.51
C ILE A 164 -21.41 -5.42 -4.17
N TYR A 165 -21.79 -6.69 -4.08
CA TYR A 165 -22.24 -7.32 -2.84
C TYR A 165 -21.20 -7.17 -1.71
N LYS A 166 -19.92 -7.43 -2.00
CA LYS A 166 -18.83 -7.29 -1.02
C LYS A 166 -18.61 -5.83 -0.59
N ILE A 167 -18.70 -4.87 -1.51
CA ILE A 167 -18.61 -3.44 -1.20
C ILE A 167 -19.76 -3.01 -0.27
N VAL A 168 -20.99 -3.42 -0.57
CA VAL A 168 -22.16 -3.10 0.26
C VAL A 168 -22.03 -3.72 1.64
N LEU A 169 -21.67 -5.01 1.73
CA LEU A 169 -21.44 -5.70 3.00
C LEU A 169 -20.35 -4.98 3.82
N GLY A 170 -19.33 -4.52 3.13
CA GLY A 170 -18.25 -3.74 3.68
C GLY A 170 -18.69 -2.42 4.30
N PHE A 171 -19.52 -1.65 3.59
CA PHE A 171 -20.09 -0.41 4.11
C PHE A 171 -20.90 -0.63 5.39
N TYR A 172 -21.71 -1.70 5.46
CA TYR A 172 -22.46 -2.05 6.67
C TYR A 172 -21.55 -2.48 7.83
N ALA A 173 -20.45 -3.18 7.56
CA ALA A 173 -19.46 -3.54 8.57
C ALA A 173 -18.77 -2.29 9.15
N LEU A 174 -18.37 -1.35 8.29
CA LEU A 174 -17.77 -0.08 8.73
C LEU A 174 -18.77 0.74 9.56
N LYS A 175 -20.02 0.85 9.09
CA LYS A 175 -21.10 1.52 9.83
C LYS A 175 -21.32 0.88 11.20
N GLN A 176 -21.34 -0.45 11.29
CA GLN A 176 -21.49 -1.18 12.56
C GLN A 176 -20.29 -0.98 13.48
N TRP A 177 -19.07 -0.94 12.94
CA TRP A 177 -17.86 -0.68 13.69
C TRP A 177 -17.87 0.72 14.31
N ILE A 178 -18.24 1.75 13.54
CA ILE A 178 -18.44 3.13 14.04
C ILE A 178 -19.54 3.16 15.12
N HIS A 179 -20.64 2.44 14.92
CA HIS A 179 -21.69 2.34 15.93
C HIS A 179 -21.18 1.67 17.24
N ASN A 180 -20.40 0.61 17.13
CA ASN A 180 -19.78 -0.08 18.28
C ASN A 180 -18.77 0.83 19.01
N LEU A 181 -18.05 1.70 18.28
CA LEU A 181 -17.18 2.73 18.86
C LEU A 181 -17.99 3.75 19.65
N ARG A 182 -19.03 4.33 19.03
CA ARG A 182 -19.88 5.36 19.66
C ARG A 182 -20.63 4.84 20.89
N THR A 183 -21.06 3.59 20.86
CA THR A 183 -21.75 2.96 22.01
C THR A 183 -20.80 2.48 23.09
N GLY A 184 -19.47 2.55 22.87
CA GLY A 184 -18.46 2.11 23.82
C GLY A 184 -18.45 0.60 24.04
N LYS A 185 -18.92 -0.22 23.08
CA LYS A 185 -18.93 -1.69 23.19
C LYS A 185 -17.53 -2.30 23.32
N PHE A 186 -16.51 -1.59 22.84
CA PHE A 186 -15.11 -1.98 23.00
C PHE A 186 -14.58 -1.73 24.42
N ILE A 187 -15.23 -0.87 25.20
CA ILE A 187 -14.76 -0.43 26.52
C ILE A 187 -15.08 -1.50 27.57
N VAL A 188 -14.05 -1.99 28.25
CA VAL A 188 -14.20 -2.90 29.38
C VAL A 188 -14.44 -2.08 30.65
N ARG A 189 -15.73 -1.95 31.02
CA ARG A 189 -16.20 -1.24 32.22
C ARG A 189 -15.95 -2.05 33.50
N ASN A 190 -14.68 -2.28 33.84
CA ASN A 190 -14.30 -2.61 35.22
C ASN A 190 -13.93 -1.31 35.94
N SER A 191 -14.09 -1.25 37.26
CA SER A 191 -13.58 -0.12 38.06
C SER A 191 -12.31 -0.57 38.80
N PRO A 192 -11.15 0.07 38.59
CA PRO A 192 -10.85 1.07 37.55
C PRO A 192 -10.85 0.47 36.13
N LEU A 193 -11.00 1.33 35.12
CA LEU A 193 -11.15 0.95 33.70
C LEU A 193 -10.06 -0.02 33.27
N ASP A 194 -10.43 -1.19 32.73
CA ASP A 194 -9.46 -2.19 32.25
C ASP A 194 -9.03 -1.82 30.83
N LEU A 195 -8.00 -0.98 30.76
CA LEU A 195 -7.52 -0.38 29.53
C LEU A 195 -6.86 -1.40 28.60
N ILE A 196 -6.05 -2.31 29.15
CA ILE A 196 -5.47 -3.44 28.40
C ILE A 196 -6.59 -4.31 27.84
N GLY A 197 -7.63 -4.58 28.63
CA GLY A 197 -8.81 -5.31 28.15
C GLY A 197 -9.54 -4.59 27.01
N THR A 198 -9.68 -3.26 27.11
CA THR A 198 -10.31 -2.41 26.09
C THR A 198 -9.51 -2.42 24.78
N ILE A 199 -8.19 -2.30 24.88
CA ILE A 199 -7.26 -2.40 23.75
C ILE A 199 -7.38 -3.75 23.06
N LEU A 200 -7.26 -4.84 23.82
CA LEU A 200 -7.33 -6.20 23.27
C LEU A 200 -8.68 -6.45 22.60
N ARG A 201 -9.77 -6.03 23.24
CA ARG A 201 -11.13 -6.20 22.71
C ARG A 201 -11.34 -5.40 21.42
N GLY A 202 -10.89 -4.13 21.39
CA GLY A 202 -10.95 -3.28 20.20
C GLY A 202 -10.08 -3.81 19.06
N GLY A 203 -8.82 -4.14 19.36
CA GLY A 203 -7.86 -4.67 18.38
C GLY A 203 -8.33 -5.98 17.75
N VAL A 204 -8.77 -6.94 18.56
CA VAL A 204 -9.28 -8.23 18.04
C VAL A 204 -10.55 -8.05 17.20
N ALA A 205 -11.46 -7.16 17.61
CA ALA A 205 -12.65 -6.89 16.83
C ALA A 205 -12.33 -6.19 15.49
N SER A 206 -11.34 -5.29 15.48
CA SER A 206 -10.83 -4.66 14.26
C SER A 206 -10.15 -5.69 13.35
N ILE A 207 -9.30 -6.57 13.88
CA ILE A 207 -8.69 -7.68 13.11
C ILE A 207 -9.76 -8.56 12.49
N LYS A 208 -10.79 -8.94 13.25
CA LYS A 208 -11.91 -9.75 12.76
C LYS A 208 -12.72 -9.03 11.67
N ALA A 209 -12.95 -7.73 11.83
CA ALA A 209 -13.66 -6.91 10.84
C ALA A 209 -12.86 -6.80 9.54
N THR A 210 -11.56 -6.49 9.65
CA THR A 210 -10.62 -6.41 8.54
C THR A 210 -10.48 -7.76 7.83
N ALA A 211 -10.26 -8.86 8.55
CA ALA A 211 -10.15 -10.20 7.98
C ALA A 211 -11.40 -10.63 7.18
N LYS A 212 -12.59 -10.17 7.56
CA LYS A 212 -13.81 -10.42 6.76
C LYS A 212 -13.86 -9.60 5.45
N PHE A 213 -13.07 -8.55 5.35
CA PHE A 213 -13.09 -7.55 4.28
C PHE A 213 -11.92 -7.69 3.30
N THR A 214 -10.68 -7.84 3.79
CA THR A 214 -9.46 -7.82 2.96
C THR A 214 -9.13 -9.14 2.27
N VAL A 215 -9.72 -10.25 2.69
CA VAL A 215 -9.41 -11.59 2.12
C VAL A 215 -9.85 -11.73 0.65
N GLY A 216 -10.54 -10.76 0.05
CA GLY A 216 -11.12 -10.90 -1.29
C GLY A 216 -10.35 -10.32 -2.48
N THR A 217 -9.56 -9.25 -2.31
CA THR A 217 -8.99 -8.51 -3.48
C THR A 217 -7.53 -8.12 -3.30
N GLY A 218 -7.16 -7.52 -2.17
CA GLY A 218 -5.77 -7.21 -1.86
C GLY A 218 -4.91 -8.47 -1.67
N MET A 219 -5.46 -9.49 -1.02
CA MET A 219 -4.79 -10.79 -0.87
C MET A 219 -4.65 -11.51 -2.21
N THR A 220 -5.63 -11.39 -3.10
CA THR A 220 -5.55 -11.98 -4.45
C THR A 220 -4.50 -11.27 -5.29
N TYR A 221 -4.42 -9.95 -5.24
CA TYR A 221 -3.40 -9.20 -5.97
C TYR A 221 -1.99 -9.46 -5.43
N ALA A 222 -1.84 -9.50 -4.10
CA ALA A 222 -0.58 -9.89 -3.45
C ALA A 222 -0.18 -11.33 -3.83
N LEU A 223 -1.11 -12.29 -3.79
CA LEU A 223 -0.87 -13.66 -4.27
C LEU A 223 -0.46 -13.69 -5.74
N CYS A 224 -1.12 -12.92 -6.61
CA CYS A 224 -0.74 -12.86 -8.02
C CYS A 224 0.69 -12.33 -8.21
N HIS A 225 1.10 -11.34 -7.42
CA HIS A 225 2.47 -10.81 -7.46
C HIS A 225 3.50 -11.82 -6.95
N GLU A 226 3.24 -12.45 -5.81
CA GLU A 226 4.10 -13.49 -5.23
C GLU A 226 4.20 -14.71 -6.16
N LEU A 227 3.10 -15.10 -6.81
CA LEU A 227 3.12 -16.20 -7.78
C LEU A 227 3.92 -15.83 -9.03
N ASP A 228 3.84 -14.59 -9.51
CA ASP A 228 4.68 -14.13 -10.62
C ASP A 228 6.16 -14.08 -10.23
N GLU A 229 6.49 -13.66 -9.01
CA GLU A 229 7.87 -13.66 -8.50
C GLU A 229 8.42 -15.08 -8.34
N ILE A 230 7.59 -16.04 -7.89
CA ILE A 230 7.95 -17.47 -7.88
C ILE A 230 8.18 -17.98 -9.30
N LEU A 231 7.31 -17.64 -10.25
CA LEU A 231 7.49 -18.02 -11.66
C LEU A 231 8.80 -17.48 -12.23
N GLU A 232 9.11 -16.20 -11.98
CA GLU A 232 10.37 -15.58 -12.39
C GLU A 232 11.58 -16.26 -11.74
N SER A 233 11.51 -16.59 -10.45
CA SER A 233 12.57 -17.31 -9.74
C SER A 233 12.81 -18.72 -10.28
N ASP A 234 11.78 -19.34 -10.85
CA ASP A 234 11.80 -20.63 -11.54
C ASP A 234 12.26 -20.51 -13.01
N GLY A 235 12.59 -19.32 -13.50
CA GLY A 235 12.94 -19.06 -14.89
C GLY A 235 11.77 -19.13 -15.87
N LYS A 236 10.53 -18.99 -15.37
CA LYS A 236 9.29 -18.94 -16.16
C LYS A 236 8.84 -17.49 -16.30
N GLU A 237 8.08 -17.21 -17.35
CA GLU A 237 7.53 -15.86 -17.55
C GLU A 237 6.42 -15.54 -16.53
N PRO A 238 6.39 -14.30 -16.00
CA PRO A 238 5.30 -13.84 -15.13
C PRO A 238 3.99 -13.87 -15.91
N PHE A 239 2.91 -14.33 -15.28
CA PHE A 239 1.65 -14.62 -15.94
C PHE A 239 0.51 -13.70 -15.48
N PHE A 240 0.36 -13.50 -14.17
CA PHE A 240 -0.85 -12.91 -13.61
C PHE A 240 -0.90 -11.38 -13.79
N VAL A 241 0.11 -10.66 -13.32
CA VAL A 241 0.21 -9.19 -13.39
C VAL A 241 0.27 -8.69 -14.84
N PRO A 242 1.09 -9.27 -15.74
CA PRO A 242 1.12 -8.85 -17.15
C PRO A 242 -0.23 -9.08 -17.84
N HIS A 243 -0.89 -10.20 -17.58
CA HIS A 243 -2.18 -10.52 -18.20
C HIS A 243 -3.31 -9.62 -17.68
N MET A 244 -3.34 -9.29 -16.38
CA MET A 244 -4.27 -8.30 -15.84
C MET A 244 -4.08 -6.93 -16.49
N ARG A 245 -2.82 -6.51 -16.72
CA ARG A 245 -2.50 -5.26 -17.43
C ARG A 245 -2.99 -5.30 -18.89
N GLU A 246 -2.84 -6.44 -19.57
CA GLU A 246 -3.36 -6.63 -20.92
C GLU A 246 -4.88 -6.54 -20.99
N ILE A 247 -5.60 -7.14 -20.03
CA ILE A 247 -7.06 -7.03 -19.92
C ILE A 247 -7.49 -5.57 -19.70
N LEU A 248 -6.81 -4.83 -18.83
CA LEU A 248 -7.08 -3.40 -18.61
C LEU A 248 -6.88 -2.57 -19.88
N ARG A 249 -5.86 -2.90 -20.68
CA ARG A 249 -5.61 -2.26 -21.97
C ARG A 249 -6.70 -2.60 -22.99
N LYS A 250 -7.07 -3.89 -23.11
CA LYS A 250 -8.12 -4.37 -24.03
C LYS A 250 -9.51 -3.82 -23.71
N THR A 251 -9.78 -3.55 -22.43
CA THR A 251 -11.06 -2.97 -21.98
C THR A 251 -11.12 -1.45 -22.13
N GLY A 252 -10.02 -0.80 -22.51
CA GLY A 252 -9.94 0.66 -22.64
C GLY A 252 -9.94 1.42 -21.30
N ILE A 253 -9.81 0.70 -20.18
CA ILE A 253 -9.85 1.27 -18.82
C ILE A 253 -8.51 1.95 -18.48
N GLU A 254 -7.42 1.58 -19.16
CA GLU A 254 -6.08 2.13 -18.92
C GLU A 254 -6.03 3.66 -19.04
N GLY A 255 -6.67 4.25 -20.05
CA GLY A 255 -6.71 5.70 -20.25
C GLY A 255 -7.38 6.45 -19.09
N PRO A 256 -8.65 6.13 -18.75
CA PRO A 256 -9.33 6.69 -17.58
C PRO A 256 -8.56 6.48 -16.27
N ALA A 257 -7.96 5.29 -16.09
CA ALA A 257 -7.15 4.99 -14.90
C ALA A 257 -5.90 5.87 -14.84
N LYS A 258 -5.17 6.07 -15.95
CA LYS A 258 -4.03 6.98 -16.03
C LYS A 258 -4.44 8.42 -15.75
N SER A 259 -5.51 8.91 -16.36
CA SER A 259 -6.01 10.27 -16.11
C SER A 259 -6.41 10.46 -14.64
N PHE A 260 -7.06 9.47 -14.02
CA PHE A 260 -7.38 9.49 -12.60
C PHE A 260 -6.10 9.50 -11.74
N MET A 261 -5.13 8.63 -12.03
CA MET A 261 -3.83 8.60 -11.34
C MET A 261 -3.11 9.95 -11.42
N THR A 262 -3.09 10.58 -12.60
CA THR A 262 -2.53 11.93 -12.78
C THR A 262 -3.31 12.99 -12.01
N GLN A 263 -4.64 12.93 -11.97
CA GLN A 263 -5.49 13.85 -11.21
C GLN A 263 -5.26 13.76 -9.70
N ILE A 264 -4.96 12.55 -9.17
CA ILE A 264 -4.61 12.35 -7.76
C ILE A 264 -3.11 12.59 -7.47
N GLY A 265 -2.35 13.10 -8.45
CA GLY A 265 -0.96 13.50 -8.29
C GLY A 265 0.07 12.37 -8.47
N ILE A 266 -0.34 11.18 -8.89
CA ILE A 266 0.57 10.10 -9.26
C ILE A 266 1.07 10.37 -10.68
N LYS A 267 2.34 10.78 -10.78
CA LYS A 267 3.04 10.97 -12.06
C LYS A 267 3.70 9.67 -12.49
N ASP A 268 4.01 9.54 -13.78
CA ASP A 268 4.91 8.48 -14.22
C ASP A 268 6.29 8.69 -13.57
N ALA A 269 6.94 7.60 -13.14
CA ALA A 269 8.29 7.68 -12.64
C ALA A 269 9.22 8.14 -13.77
N VAL A 270 9.99 9.20 -13.54
CA VAL A 270 11.05 9.61 -14.46
C VAL A 270 12.13 8.53 -14.39
N ILE A 271 12.34 7.81 -15.49
CA ILE A 271 13.39 6.79 -15.59
C ILE A 271 14.73 7.48 -15.30
N GLU A 272 15.44 7.03 -14.27
CA GLU A 272 16.73 7.59 -13.88
C GLU A 272 17.79 7.41 -15.00
N PRO A 273 18.78 8.33 -15.11
CA PRO A 273 19.76 8.36 -16.20
C PRO A 273 20.56 7.06 -16.40
N GLU A 274 20.73 6.26 -15.36
CA GLU A 274 21.53 5.03 -15.39
C GLU A 274 20.90 3.93 -16.26
N VAL A 275 19.57 3.87 -16.30
CA VAL A 275 18.83 2.95 -17.18
C VAL A 275 18.88 3.45 -18.63
N LEU A 276 18.91 4.76 -18.84
CA LEU A 276 19.06 5.34 -20.18
C LEU A 276 20.45 5.07 -20.75
N ASP A 277 21.51 5.13 -19.92
CA ASP A 277 22.87 4.83 -20.35
C ASP A 277 23.07 3.36 -20.76
N SER A 278 22.48 2.42 -20.01
CA SER A 278 22.51 1.00 -20.38
C SER A 278 21.66 0.72 -21.61
N HIS A 279 20.54 1.42 -21.80
CA HIS A 279 19.69 1.29 -22.98
C HIS A 279 20.35 1.87 -24.24
N ILE A 280 21.02 3.02 -24.14
CA ILE A 280 21.76 3.62 -25.26
C ILE A 280 22.91 2.70 -25.70
N THR A 281 23.60 2.03 -24.77
CA THR A 281 24.71 1.13 -25.09
C THR A 281 24.27 -0.26 -25.55
N SER A 282 23.05 -0.70 -25.25
CA SER A 282 22.52 -2.03 -25.61
C SER A 282 21.52 -2.02 -26.78
N MET A 283 21.28 -0.86 -27.40
CA MET A 283 20.30 -0.73 -28.48
C MET A 283 20.72 -1.53 -29.73
N SER A 284 19.79 -2.29 -30.31
CA SER A 284 20.03 -3.11 -31.50
C SER A 284 20.32 -2.24 -32.74
N VAL A 285 21.00 -2.79 -33.74
CA VAL A 285 21.30 -2.08 -35.01
C VAL A 285 20.01 -1.71 -35.75
N GLU A 286 18.97 -2.54 -35.64
CA GLU A 286 17.66 -2.27 -36.24
C GLU A 286 16.97 -1.06 -35.59
N ASP A 287 17.02 -0.96 -34.27
CA ASP A 287 16.44 0.16 -33.52
C ASP A 287 17.21 1.46 -33.74
N GLN A 288 18.54 1.36 -33.87
CA GLN A 288 19.39 2.49 -34.26
C GLN A 288 18.99 3.03 -35.64
N ALA A 289 18.83 2.15 -36.64
CA ALA A 289 18.38 2.54 -37.98
C ALA A 289 16.97 3.13 -37.98
N LEU A 290 16.07 2.61 -37.14
CA LEU A 290 14.72 3.17 -36.94
C LEU A 290 14.79 4.59 -36.36
N PHE A 291 15.63 4.81 -35.34
CA PHE A 291 15.86 6.12 -34.75
C PHE A 291 16.37 7.13 -35.79
N GLU A 292 17.38 6.75 -36.57
CA GLU A 292 17.95 7.63 -37.60
C GLU A 292 16.91 8.00 -38.66
N LYS A 293 16.08 7.04 -39.07
CA LYS A 293 14.98 7.28 -40.00
C LYS A 293 13.91 8.20 -39.45
N CYS A 294 13.57 8.07 -38.16
CA CYS A 294 12.51 8.84 -37.52
C CYS A 294 12.94 10.26 -37.16
N THR A 295 14.19 10.44 -36.73
CA THR A 295 14.71 11.72 -36.24
C THR A 295 15.47 12.51 -37.28
N GLY A 296 15.98 11.85 -38.33
CA GLY A 296 16.85 12.45 -39.33
C GLY A 296 18.29 12.73 -38.83
N ASN A 297 18.61 12.35 -37.59
CA ASN A 297 19.92 12.51 -36.98
C ASN A 297 20.62 11.16 -36.90
N LYS A 298 21.94 11.13 -37.03
CA LYS A 298 22.69 9.87 -36.86
C LYS A 298 22.67 9.45 -35.40
N TRP A 299 22.62 8.14 -35.17
CA TRP A 299 22.65 7.58 -33.82
C TRP A 299 23.96 7.94 -33.11
N SER A 300 25.07 7.95 -33.84
CA SER A 300 26.38 8.39 -33.32
C SER A 300 26.34 9.79 -32.71
N ASP A 301 25.64 10.71 -33.37
CA ASP A 301 25.59 12.13 -33.02
C ASP A 301 24.72 12.32 -31.76
N TYR A 302 23.66 11.51 -31.64
CA TYR A 302 22.85 11.44 -30.43
C TYR A 302 23.63 10.88 -29.22
N VAL A 303 24.40 9.80 -29.42
CA VAL A 303 25.24 9.20 -28.36
C VAL A 303 26.29 10.20 -27.88
N GLU A 304 26.92 10.94 -28.80
CA GLU A 304 27.90 11.97 -28.47
C GLU A 304 27.25 13.13 -27.69
N ALA A 305 26.11 13.63 -28.15
CA ALA A 305 25.37 14.70 -27.46
C ALA A 305 24.95 14.29 -26.04
N HIS A 306 24.48 13.05 -25.85
CA HIS A 306 24.11 12.50 -24.54
C HIS A 306 25.32 12.41 -23.61
N LYS A 307 26.46 11.94 -24.12
CA LYS A 307 27.71 11.88 -23.36
C LYS A 307 28.18 13.29 -22.94
N THR A 308 28.17 14.26 -23.85
CA THR A 308 28.54 15.65 -23.54
C THR A 308 27.61 16.25 -22.49
N ALA A 309 26.29 16.01 -22.58
CA ALA A 309 25.33 16.47 -21.58
C ALA A 309 25.60 15.86 -20.19
N LYS A 310 25.96 14.57 -20.14
CA LYS A 310 26.34 13.87 -18.91
C LYS A 310 27.62 14.44 -18.30
N ASP A 311 28.64 14.69 -19.12
CA ASP A 311 29.92 15.26 -18.68
C ASP A 311 29.79 16.70 -18.16
N ILE A 312 28.88 17.49 -18.74
CA ILE A 312 28.51 18.82 -18.22
C ILE A 312 27.77 18.71 -16.89
N LYS A 313 26.78 17.81 -16.78
CA LYS A 313 26.02 17.58 -15.54
C LYS A 313 26.92 17.15 -14.38
N ASN A 314 27.90 16.30 -14.66
CA ASN A 314 28.87 15.82 -13.67
C ASN A 314 29.96 16.85 -13.33
N GLY A 315 29.92 18.04 -13.95
CA GLY A 315 30.89 19.11 -13.70
C GLY A 315 32.27 18.85 -14.30
N THR A 316 32.42 17.80 -15.11
CA THR A 316 33.67 17.47 -15.83
C THR A 316 33.98 18.55 -16.88
N ILE A 317 32.95 19.14 -17.47
CA ILE A 317 33.06 20.24 -18.42
C ILE A 317 32.46 21.50 -17.81
N LYS A 318 33.27 22.56 -17.66
CA LYS A 318 32.86 23.86 -17.07
C LYS A 318 32.29 24.86 -18.09
N ALA A 319 32.12 24.45 -19.34
CA ALA A 319 31.58 25.30 -20.40
C ALA A 319 30.03 25.30 -20.39
N SER A 320 29.40 26.41 -20.80
CA SER A 320 27.95 26.42 -21.03
C SER A 320 27.61 25.53 -22.21
N VAL A 321 26.49 24.80 -22.14
CA VAL A 321 26.00 23.88 -23.19
C VAL A 321 26.05 24.55 -24.57
N SER A 322 25.60 25.80 -24.68
CA SER A 322 25.61 26.55 -25.94
C SER A 322 27.01 26.70 -26.56
N SER A 323 28.03 27.00 -25.75
CA SER A 323 29.40 27.23 -26.23
C SER A 323 30.10 25.97 -26.76
N HIS A 324 29.65 24.79 -26.34
CA HIS A 324 30.26 23.52 -26.75
C HIS A 324 29.63 22.98 -28.04
N PHE A 325 28.30 23.06 -28.13
CA PHE A 325 27.55 22.68 -29.34
C PHE A 325 27.76 23.68 -30.48
N ASP A 326 28.14 24.93 -30.22
CA ASP A 326 28.49 25.89 -31.27
C ASP A 326 29.83 25.58 -31.98
N LYS A 327 30.77 24.89 -31.32
CA LYS A 327 32.07 24.51 -31.90
C LYS A 327 32.03 23.16 -32.61
N ASN A 328 31.30 22.20 -32.06
CA ASN A 328 31.11 20.86 -32.60
C ASN A 328 29.61 20.58 -32.63
N ASP A 329 28.87 21.19 -33.56
CA ASP A 329 27.43 20.97 -33.69
C ASP A 329 27.19 19.56 -34.27
N PRO A 330 26.80 18.57 -33.45
CA PRO A 330 26.62 17.20 -33.90
C PRO A 330 25.36 17.06 -34.77
N PHE A 331 24.46 18.05 -34.73
CA PHE A 331 23.22 18.06 -35.49
C PHE A 331 23.30 18.93 -36.75
N ASN A 332 24.44 19.56 -37.02
CA ASN A 332 24.74 20.32 -38.24
C ASN A 332 23.65 21.34 -38.60
N LEU A 333 23.03 21.97 -37.60
CA LEU A 333 21.86 22.84 -37.75
C LEU A 333 22.18 24.14 -38.49
N LYS A 334 23.47 24.51 -38.62
CA LYS A 334 23.94 25.72 -39.32
C LYS A 334 24.15 25.55 -40.84
N LYS A 335 23.90 24.38 -41.43
CA LYS A 335 24.09 24.14 -42.88
C LYS A 335 22.80 24.20 -43.73
N LYS A 336 21.86 25.09 -43.39
CA LYS A 336 20.71 25.41 -44.25
C LYS A 336 20.58 26.89 -44.51
#